data_AF-V5V4C4-F1
#
_entry.id   AF-V5V4C4-F1
#
_cell.length_a   1.000
_cell.length_b   1.000
_cell.length_c   1.000
_cell.angle_alpha   90.00
_cell.angle_beta   90.00
_cell.angle_gamma   90.00
#
_symmetry.space_group_name_H-M   'P 1'
#
loop_
_entity.id
_entity.type
_entity.pdbx_description
1 polymer ?
#
loop_
_entity_poly.entity_id
_entity_poly.type
_entity_poly.pdbx_seq_one_letter_code
_entity_poly.pdbx_strand_id
1 'polypeptide(L)' 'MVTMQTIHCPHCGKLALRQRYGSVSHTQCPHCDYVLTMCDRTGRVLEAYTPEITHVGQYGANLTCTIEWTKALC' A
#
# COMPACT_ATOMS: atom_id res chain seq x y z
N MET A 1 -6.81 7.66 19.11
CA MET A 1 -5.62 6.83 19.43
C MET A 1 -5.04 6.29 18.14
N VAL A 2 -3.71 6.19 18.04
CA VAL A 2 -3.03 5.57 16.90
C VAL A 2 -2.57 4.19 17.35
N THR A 3 -2.92 3.13 16.62
CA THR A 3 -2.40 1.80 16.90
C THR A 3 -1.35 1.41 15.86
N MET A 4 -0.24 0.84 16.31
CA MET A 4 0.85 0.37 15.47
C MET A 4 0.86 -1.15 15.48
N GLN A 5 1.00 -1.75 14.30
CA GLN A 5 1.03 -3.20 14.12
C GLN A 5 2.12 -3.56 13.12
N THR A 6 2.93 -4.57 13.43
CA THR A 6 3.86 -5.17 12.48
C THR A 6 3.11 -6.23 11.69
N ILE A 7 3.14 -6.15 10.35
CA ILE A 7 2.50 -7.10 9.45
C ILE A 7 3.49 -7.57 8.38
N HIS A 8 3.16 -8.63 7.64
CA HIS A 8 3.86 -8.94 6.40
C HIS A 8 3.38 -8.01 5.28
N CYS A 9 4.32 -7.47 4.52
CA CYS A 9 4.08 -6.62 3.37
C CYS A 9 3.32 -7.41 2.31
N PRO A 10 2.19 -6.91 1.79
CA PRO A 10 1.44 -7.60 0.74
C PRO A 10 2.17 -7.60 -0.61
N HIS A 11 3.19 -6.75 -0.78
CA HIS A 11 3.96 -6.66 -2.01
C HIS A 11 5.17 -7.60 -2.03
N CYS A 12 6.03 -7.58 -1.00
CA CYS A 12 7.28 -8.35 -0.97
C CYS A 12 7.34 -9.45 0.11
N GLY A 13 6.31 -9.56 0.96
CA GLY A 13 6.26 -10.53 2.06
C GLY A 13 7.14 -10.22 3.27
N LYS A 14 8.05 -9.24 3.21
CA LYS A 14 8.88 -8.82 4.36
C LYS A 14 8.09 -8.03 5.40
N LEU A 15 8.63 -7.83 6.59
CA LEU A 15 7.95 -7.07 7.64
C LEU A 15 7.72 -5.60 7.21
N ALA A 16 6.53 -5.12 7.50
CA ALA A 16 6.06 -3.76 7.26
C ALA A 16 5.34 -3.22 8.50
N LEU A 17 5.24 -1.90 8.60
CA LEU A 17 4.53 -1.23 9.68
C LEU A 17 3.16 -0.79 9.20
N ARG A 18 2.10 -1.14 9.93
CA ARG A 18 0.74 -0.64 9.74
C ARG A 18 0.34 0.23 10.92
N GLN A 19 -0.01 1.48 10.62
CA GLN A 19 -0.55 2.46 11.56
C GLN A 19 -2.04 2.60 11.31
N ARG A 20 -2.89 2.55 12.34
CA ARG A 20 -4.32 2.85 12.21
C ARG A 20 -4.68 4.15 12.91
N TYR A 21 -5.38 5.01 12.19
CA TYR A 21 -5.89 6.29 12.61
C TYR A 21 -7.42 6.27 12.45
N GLY A 22 -8.13 5.83 13.50
CA GLY A 22 -9.58 5.64 13.43
C GLY A 22 -9.96 4.54 12.43
N SER A 23 -10.66 4.90 11.36
CA SER A 23 -11.07 4.01 10.26
C SER A 23 -10.09 3.98 9.09
N VAL A 24 -8.97 4.71 9.17
CA VAL A 24 -7.93 4.69 8.14
C VAL A 24 -6.76 3.87 8.63
N SER A 25 -6.21 3.04 7.76
CA SER A 25 -4.95 2.34 8.00
C SER A 25 -3.93 2.74 6.95
N HIS A 26 -2.70 2.95 7.40
CA HIS A 26 -1.55 3.31 6.59
C HIS A 26 -0.48 2.25 6.80
N THR A 27 -0.07 1.59 5.73
CA THR A 27 0.95 0.53 5.73
C THR A 27 2.16 1.02 4.97
N GLN A 28 3.35 0.89 5.55
CA GLN A 28 4.62 1.24 4.92
C GLN A 28 5.62 0.09 5.09
N CYS A 29 6.19 -0.37 3.99
CA CYS A 29 7.25 -1.38 3.98
C CYS A 29 8.61 -0.71 3.75
N PRO A 30 9.57 -0.83 4.68
CA PRO A 30 10.90 -0.24 4.52
C PRO A 30 11.81 -0.99 3.54
N HIS A 31 11.36 -2.12 2.98
CA HIS A 31 12.19 -2.98 2.12
C HIS A 31 11.97 -2.82 0.62
N CYS A 32 10.77 -2.42 0.23
CA CYS A 32 10.36 -2.32 -1.16
C CYS A 32 9.55 -1.06 -1.38
N ASP A 33 9.70 -0.09 -0.48
CA ASP A 33 9.01 1.21 -0.44
C ASP A 33 7.50 1.15 -0.71
N TYR A 34 6.86 -0.01 -0.44
CA TYR A 34 5.44 -0.21 -0.64
C TYR A 34 4.67 0.59 0.40
N VAL A 35 3.75 1.43 -0.08
CA VAL A 35 2.86 2.23 0.75
C VAL A 35 1.42 1.93 0.39
N LEU A 36 0.58 1.71 1.40
CA LEU A 36 -0.85 1.50 1.22
C LEU A 36 -1.64 2.22 2.32
N THR A 37 -2.41 3.20 1.94
CA THR A 37 -3.43 3.83 2.78
C THR A 37 -4.81 3.34 2.34
N MET A 38 -5.59 2.80 3.27
CA MET A 38 -6.93 2.31 2.98
C MET A 38 -7.92 2.58 4.12
N CYS A 39 -9.19 2.69 3.78
CA CYS A 39 -10.28 2.80 4.74
C CYS A 39 -10.69 1.41 5.23
N ASP A 40 -10.45 1.09 6.51
CA ASP A 40 -10.81 -0.19 7.12
C ASP A 40 -12.33 -0.43 7.15
N ARG A 41 -13.16 0.62 7.12
CA ARG A 41 -14.64 0.50 7.11
C ARG A 41 -15.18 0.06 5.76
N THR A 42 -14.63 0.58 4.67
CA THR A 42 -15.16 0.35 3.31
C THR A 42 -14.28 -0.58 2.48
N GLY A 43 -13.07 -0.87 2.95
CA GLY A 43 -12.05 -1.60 2.20
C GLY A 43 -11.46 -0.81 1.03
N ARG A 44 -11.85 0.45 0.82
CA ARG A 44 -11.37 1.26 -0.30
C ARG A 44 -9.92 1.68 -0.08
N VAL A 45 -9.12 1.55 -1.13
CA VAL A 45 -7.77 2.10 -1.19
C VAL A 45 -7.88 3.60 -1.38
N LEU A 46 -7.24 4.35 -0.49
CA LEU A 46 -7.16 5.82 -0.53
C LEU A 46 -5.88 6.25 -1.24
N GLU A 47 -4.78 5.53 -0.99
CA GLU A 47 -3.48 5.76 -1.64
C GLU A 47 -2.76 4.41 -1.72
N ALA A 48 -2.17 4.11 -2.86
CA ALA A 48 -1.28 2.97 -3.01
C ALA A 48 -0.10 3.38 -3.86
N TYR A 49 1.10 3.09 -3.36
CA TYR A 49 2.33 3.25 -4.08
C TYR A 49 3.12 1.94 -4.01
N THR A 50 3.51 1.45 -5.19
CA THR A 50 4.44 0.36 -5.37
C THR A 50 5.57 0.90 -6.21
N PRO A 51 6.84 0.91 -5.75
CA PRO A 51 7.91 0.96 -6.73
C PRO A 51 7.80 -0.30 -7.58
N GLU A 52 7.86 -0.11 -8.89
CA GLU A 52 8.00 -1.22 -9.81
C GLU A 52 9.15 -2.12 -9.35
N ILE A 53 8.84 -3.39 -9.09
CA ILE A 53 9.86 -4.41 -8.84
C ILE A 53 10.72 -4.41 -10.09
N THR A 54 11.93 -3.88 -10.00
CA THR A 54 12.92 -3.93 -11.08
C THR A 54 13.49 -5.34 -11.15
N HIS A 55 12.62 -6.33 -11.40
CA HIS A 55 13.06 -7.59 -11.96
C HIS A 55 13.37 -7.32 -13.43
N VAL A 56 14.66 -7.16 -13.74
CA VAL A 56 15.16 -7.41 -15.10
C VAL A 56 14.91 -8.90 -15.36
N GLY A 57 13.70 -9.21 -15.82
CA GLY A 57 13.14 -10.55 -15.81
C GLY A 57 11.75 -10.62 -16.46
N GLN A 58 11.69 -10.29 -17.75
CA GLN A 58 10.96 -11.09 -18.75
C GLN A 58 9.42 -11.00 -18.88
N TYR A 59 8.74 -9.95 -18.44
CA TYR A 59 7.38 -9.67 -18.93
C TYR A 59 7.19 -8.20 -19.28
N GLY A 60 7.34 -7.90 -20.58
CA GLY A 60 7.07 -6.59 -21.17
C GLY A 60 5.57 -6.30 -21.25
N ALA A 61 4.99 -5.78 -20.17
CA ALA A 61 3.70 -5.11 -20.23
C ALA A 61 3.74 -3.84 -19.37
N ASN A 62 3.59 -2.70 -20.04
CA ASN A 62 3.45 -1.38 -19.46
C ASN A 62 2.09 -1.31 -18.73
N LEU A 63 2.06 -1.73 -17.46
CA LEU A 63 0.91 -1.53 -16.59
C LEU A 63 1.10 -0.22 -15.84
N THR A 64 1.01 0.90 -16.58
CA THR A 64 0.78 2.20 -15.97
C THR A 64 -0.64 2.16 -15.39
N CYS A 65 -0.80 1.53 -14.23
CA CYS A 65 -2.06 1.49 -13.49
C CYS A 65 -2.36 2.92 -13.10
N THR A 66 -3.28 3.53 -13.85
CA THR A 66 -3.70 4.91 -13.70
C THR A 66 -4.29 5.01 -12.31
N ILE A 67 -3.55 5.60 -11.37
CA ILE A 67 -4.06 5.94 -10.05
C ILE A 67 -5.07 7.06 -10.31
N GLU A 68 -6.31 6.70 -10.58
CA GLU A 68 -7.42 7.64 -10.52
C GLU A 68 -7.47 8.12 -9.07
N TRP A 69 -7.08 9.39 -8.87
CA TRP A 69 -7.20 10.11 -7.61
C TRP A 69 -8.67 10.33 -7.29
N THR A 70 -9.45 9.27 -7.11
CA THR A 70 -10.75 9.38 -6.49
C THR A 70 -10.51 9.81 -5.06
N LYS A 71 -10.83 11.08 -4.79
CA LYS A 71 -10.96 11.67 -3.46
C LYS A 71 -12.03 10.88 -2.69
N ALA A 72 -11.66 9.70 -2.22
CA ALA A 72 -12.53 8.81 -1.48
C ALA A 72 -12.55 9.30 -0.03
N LEU A 73 -13.69 9.87 0.36
CA LEU A 73 -14.02 10.08 1.76
C LEU A 73 -13.98 8.71 2.46
N CYS A 74 -12.98 8.54 3.33
CA CYS A 74 -13.13 7.73 4.53
C CYS A 74 -13.74 8.64 5.62
#